data_AF-A0A971GJB3-F1
#
_entry.id   AF-A0A971GJB3-F1
#
_cell.length_a   1.000
_cell.length_b   1.000
_cell.length_c   1.000
_cell.angle_alpha   90.00
_cell.angle_beta   90.00
_cell.angle_gamma   90.00
#
_symmetry.space_group_name_H-M   'P 1'
#
loop_
_entity.id
_entity.type
_entity.pdbx_description
1 polymer ?
#
loop_
_entity_poly.entity_id
_entity_poly.type
_entity_poly.pdbx_seq_one_letter_code
_entity_poly.pdbx_strand_id
1 'polypeptide(L)'
;MLKVEENKVVTFDYTLTNDSGAVLDTSENSEPLSYIHGSGEIIPGLEAELLGKAVGSKFKATIKPEDAYGLRLDNCIKKISKEQLAHLPNIEVGMQLQAYDEQGMQILTIVEIGDSEITLDANHPLAGQTLHFDVEIVEIREATDEELEFGLHGCGSDCGETCGDGCGCGGGCSC
;
A
#
# COMPACT_ATOMS: atom_id res chain seq x y z
N MET A 1 -8.99 -27.59 10.55
CA MET A 1 -8.62 -26.22 10.96
C MET A 1 -8.15 -25.51 9.72
N LEU A 2 -8.85 -24.45 9.32
CA LEU A 2 -8.42 -23.62 8.19
C LEU A 2 -7.17 -22.85 8.60
N LYS A 3 -6.16 -22.90 7.75
CA LYS A 3 -4.90 -22.19 7.90
C LYS A 3 -4.72 -21.28 6.69
N VAL A 4 -3.92 -20.24 6.88
CA VAL A 4 -3.49 -19.36 5.80
C VAL A 4 -2.59 -20.15 4.85
N GLU A 5 -3.00 -20.24 3.59
CA GLU A 5 -2.31 -20.93 2.50
C GLU A 5 -2.58 -20.16 1.20
N GLU A 6 -1.86 -20.46 0.12
CA GLU A 6 -2.05 -19.82 -1.19
C GLU A 6 -3.50 -19.94 -1.69
N ASN A 7 -3.98 -18.89 -2.36
CA ASN A 7 -5.34 -18.78 -2.91
C ASN A 7 -6.45 -18.83 -1.85
N LYS A 8 -6.15 -18.37 -0.62
CA LYS A 8 -7.14 -18.22 0.45
C LYS A 8 -7.38 -16.77 0.74
N VAL A 9 -8.64 -16.43 0.98
CA VAL A 9 -9.03 -15.12 1.49
C VAL A 9 -8.86 -15.14 2.99
N VAL A 10 -8.05 -14.21 3.48
CA VAL A 10 -7.76 -14.04 4.90
C VAL A 10 -8.24 -12.66 5.30
N THR A 11 -9.13 -12.62 6.28
CA THR A 11 -9.62 -11.39 6.91
C THR A 11 -8.93 -11.24 8.24
N PHE A 12 -8.22 -10.14 8.43
CA PHE A 12 -7.44 -9.87 9.62
C PHE A 12 -7.51 -8.40 10.03
N ASP A 13 -7.54 -8.18 11.34
CA ASP A 13 -7.29 -6.88 11.93
C ASP A 13 -5.79 -6.68 12.07
N TYR A 14 -5.32 -5.45 11.83
CA TYR A 14 -3.93 -5.11 12.04
C TYR A 14 -3.76 -3.76 12.73
N THR A 15 -2.66 -3.60 13.44
CA THR A 15 -2.19 -2.32 13.93
C THR A 15 -0.73 -2.14 13.56
N LEU A 16 -0.46 -1.12 12.76
CA LEU A 16 0.85 -0.73 12.29
C LEU A 16 1.46 0.31 13.22
N THR A 17 2.60 -0.01 13.79
CA THR A 17 3.39 0.89 14.65
C THR A 17 4.81 1.03 14.12
N ASN A 18 5.41 2.20 14.31
CA ASN A 18 6.83 2.41 14.02
C ASN A 18 7.72 2.08 15.26
N ASP A 19 9.04 2.10 15.08
CA ASP A 19 10.02 1.88 16.15
C ASP A 19 9.88 2.89 17.31
N SER A 20 9.37 4.10 17.03
CA SER A 20 9.07 5.10 18.06
C SER A 20 7.79 4.81 18.86
N GLY A 21 7.06 3.74 18.54
CA GLY A 21 5.79 3.37 19.17
C GLY A 21 4.59 4.22 18.74
N ALA A 22 4.74 5.04 17.70
CA ALA A 22 3.62 5.78 17.11
C ALA A 22 2.81 4.84 16.21
N VAL A 23 1.50 4.80 16.41
CA VAL A 23 0.56 4.10 15.52
C VAL A 23 0.49 4.89 14.22
N LEU A 24 0.92 4.25 13.13
CA LEU A 24 0.88 4.82 11.79
C LEU A 24 -0.46 4.51 11.12
N ASP A 25 -0.97 3.30 11.33
CA ASP A 25 -2.20 2.82 10.73
C ASP A 25 -2.84 1.74 11.62
N THR A 26 -4.16 1.59 11.60
CA THR A 26 -4.85 0.55 12.37
C THR A 26 -6.21 0.22 11.77
N SER A 27 -6.50 -1.07 11.71
CA SER A 27 -7.79 -1.64 11.32
C SER A 27 -8.67 -1.98 12.54
N GLU A 28 -8.16 -1.88 13.78
CA GLU A 28 -8.93 -2.14 15.02
C GLU A 28 -10.18 -1.23 15.18
N ASN A 29 -10.18 -0.06 14.54
CA ASN A 29 -11.30 0.89 14.54
C ASN A 29 -11.96 1.04 13.14
N SER A 30 -11.67 0.13 12.21
CA SER A 30 -12.17 0.14 10.83
C SER A 30 -12.64 -1.25 10.43
N GLU A 31 -13.06 -1.39 9.18
CA GLU A 31 -13.41 -2.71 8.64
C GLU A 31 -12.15 -3.59 8.58
N PRO A 32 -12.25 -4.88 8.96
CA PRO A 32 -11.10 -5.78 8.95
C PRO A 32 -10.62 -5.97 7.52
N LEU A 33 -9.31 -5.91 7.32
CA LEU A 33 -8.73 -5.96 6.00
C LEU A 33 -8.74 -7.41 5.50
N SER A 34 -9.31 -7.59 4.31
CA SER A 34 -9.37 -8.88 3.65
C SER A 34 -8.45 -8.86 2.44
N TYR A 35 -7.69 -9.92 2.24
CA TYR A 35 -6.79 -10.07 1.09
C TYR A 35 -6.71 -11.53 0.65
N ILE A 36 -6.25 -11.74 -0.58
CA ILE A 36 -5.93 -13.08 -1.09
C ILE A 36 -4.44 -13.36 -0.89
N HIS A 37 -4.16 -14.45 -0.18
CA HIS A 37 -2.79 -14.88 0.06
C HIS A 37 -2.15 -15.42 -1.22
N GLY A 38 -1.02 -14.83 -1.62
CA GLY A 38 -0.30 -15.14 -2.86
C GLY A 38 -0.65 -14.23 -4.04
N SER A 39 -1.59 -13.29 -3.87
CA SER A 39 -1.93 -12.29 -4.89
C SER A 39 -1.04 -11.04 -4.85
N GLY A 40 -0.19 -10.91 -3.83
CA GLY A 40 0.68 -9.74 -3.68
C GLY A 40 -0.06 -8.44 -3.38
N GLU A 41 -1.29 -8.52 -2.84
CA GLU A 41 -2.07 -7.35 -2.42
C GLU A 41 -1.49 -6.68 -1.16
N ILE A 42 -0.72 -7.42 -0.36
CA ILE A 42 -0.07 -6.94 0.86
C ILE A 42 1.46 -7.05 0.75
N ILE A 43 2.15 -6.41 1.70
CA ILE A 43 3.61 -6.45 1.76
C ILE A 43 4.11 -7.90 1.95
N PRO A 44 5.17 -8.31 1.22
CA PRO A 44 5.64 -9.69 1.19
C PRO A 44 6.10 -10.19 2.57
N GLY A 45 6.66 -9.31 3.41
CA GLY A 45 7.05 -9.68 4.77
C GLY A 45 5.87 -10.04 5.66
N LEU A 46 4.75 -9.33 5.52
CA LEU A 46 3.54 -9.65 6.29
C LEU A 46 2.86 -10.91 5.76
N GLU A 47 2.81 -11.05 4.43
CA GLU A 47 2.28 -12.26 3.79
C GLU A 47 3.02 -13.51 4.28
N ALA A 48 4.35 -13.49 4.27
CA ALA A 48 5.17 -14.61 4.75
C ALA A 48 4.91 -14.97 6.22
N GLU A 49 4.71 -13.97 7.09
CA GLU A 49 4.44 -14.18 8.51
C GLU A 49 3.02 -14.72 8.78
N LEU A 50 2.06 -14.41 7.90
CA LEU A 50 0.70 -14.92 7.96
C LEU A 50 0.61 -16.39 7.53
N LEU A 51 1.54 -16.87 6.71
CA LEU A 51 1.53 -18.23 6.17
C LEU A 51 1.51 -19.29 7.28
N GLY A 52 0.55 -20.22 7.20
CA GLY A 52 0.39 -21.32 8.15
C GLY A 52 -0.26 -20.97 9.49
N LYS A 53 -0.63 -19.71 9.72
CA LYS A 53 -1.41 -19.29 10.91
C LYS A 53 -2.85 -19.75 10.79
N ALA A 54 -3.55 -19.86 11.93
CA ALA A 54 -4.93 -20.30 12.00
C ALA A 54 -5.86 -19.14 12.40
N VAL A 55 -7.16 -19.25 12.07
CA VAL A 55 -8.20 -18.31 12.52
C VAL A 55 -8.14 -18.09 14.04
N GLY A 56 -8.26 -16.84 14.47
CA GLY A 56 -8.18 -16.40 15.86
C GLY A 56 -6.76 -16.27 16.42
N SER A 57 -5.73 -16.48 15.60
CA SER A 57 -4.34 -16.28 16.03
C SER A 57 -4.01 -14.79 16.06
N LYS A 58 -3.51 -14.32 17.21
CA LYS A 58 -2.94 -12.98 17.38
C LYS A 58 -1.43 -13.08 17.49
N PHE A 59 -0.71 -12.32 16.67
CA PHE A 59 0.75 -12.31 16.71
C PHE A 59 1.30 -10.95 16.27
N LYS A 60 2.55 -10.69 16.67
CA LYS A 60 3.28 -9.49 16.28
C LYS A 60 4.36 -9.87 15.29
N ALA A 61 4.34 -9.25 14.13
CA ALA A 61 5.36 -9.37 13.12
C ALA A 61 6.16 -8.07 13.05
N THR A 62 7.49 -8.17 13.01
CA THR A 62 8.36 -7.01 12.77
C THR A 62 8.89 -7.13 11.35
N ILE A 63 8.39 -6.26 10.48
CA ILE A 63 8.74 -6.25 9.07
C ILE A 63 9.78 -5.17 8.83
N LYS A 64 10.91 -5.59 8.28
CA LYS A 64 11.96 -4.67 7.86
C LYS A 64 11.47 -3.83 6.68
N PRO A 65 12.01 -2.62 6.49
CA PRO A 65 11.64 -1.79 5.34
C PRO A 65 11.81 -2.51 4.00
N GLU A 66 12.82 -3.37 3.85
CA GLU A 66 13.05 -4.17 2.64
C GLU A 66 11.90 -5.10 2.25
N ASP A 67 11.17 -5.63 3.24
CA ASP A 67 10.03 -6.55 3.07
C ASP A 67 8.66 -5.86 3.25
N ALA A 68 8.65 -4.55 3.49
CA ALA A 68 7.46 -3.72 3.66
C ALA A 68 7.23 -2.83 2.43
N TYR A 69 7.40 -1.51 2.59
CA TYR A 69 7.25 -0.51 1.53
C TYR A 69 8.56 -0.25 0.76
N GLY A 70 9.55 -1.12 0.94
CA GLY A 70 10.89 -0.97 0.39
C GLY A 70 11.82 -0.13 1.25
N LEU A 71 13.11 -0.25 0.95
CA LEU A 71 14.12 0.64 1.48
C LEU A 71 13.96 2.02 0.85
N ARG A 72 14.23 3.07 1.65
CA ARG A 72 14.41 4.40 1.09
C ARG A 72 15.61 4.35 0.16
N LEU A 73 15.39 4.52 -1.14
CA LEU A 73 16.44 4.49 -2.13
C LEU A 73 16.90 5.94 -2.41
N ASP A 74 18.19 6.20 -2.24
CA ASP A 74 18.80 7.47 -2.64
C ASP A 74 18.63 7.75 -4.15
N ASN A 75 18.43 6.71 -4.97
CA ASN A 75 18.18 6.85 -6.40
C ASN A 75 16.77 7.42 -6.71
N CYS A 76 15.85 7.34 -5.75
CA CYS A 76 14.55 8.00 -5.82
C CYS A 76 14.61 9.46 -5.33
N ILE A 77 15.78 9.90 -4.86
CA ILE A 77 16.02 11.30 -4.51
C ILE A 77 16.41 12.03 -5.78
N LYS A 78 15.50 12.84 -6.30
CA LYS A 78 15.73 13.68 -7.48
C LYS A 78 16.08 15.09 -7.02
N LYS A 79 17.23 15.60 -7.48
CA LYS A 79 17.58 17.01 -7.36
C LYS A 79 17.06 17.74 -8.59
N ILE A 80 16.25 18.77 -8.38
CA ILE A 80 15.75 19.61 -9.46
C ILE A 80 16.05 21.07 -9.18
N SER A 81 16.25 21.85 -10.24
CA SER A 81 16.47 23.28 -10.12
C SER A 81 15.22 23.95 -9.56
N LYS A 82 15.40 24.95 -8.69
CA LYS A 82 14.29 25.73 -8.12
C LYS A 82 13.39 26.36 -9.19
N GLU A 83 13.94 26.67 -10.36
CA GLU A 83 13.19 27.17 -11.52
C GLU A 83 12.10 26.20 -12.00
N GLN A 84 12.33 24.88 -11.90
CA GLN A 84 11.35 23.87 -12.28
C GLN A 84 10.13 23.89 -11.35
N LEU A 85 10.31 24.28 -10.09
CA LEU A 85 9.23 24.42 -9.09
C LEU A 85 8.78 25.88 -8.90
N ALA A 86 9.26 26.82 -9.72
CA ALA A 86 8.89 28.23 -9.61
C ALA A 86 7.38 28.51 -9.87
N HIS A 87 6.67 27.52 -10.42
CA HIS A 87 5.23 27.55 -10.61
C HIS A 87 4.43 27.21 -9.34
N LEU A 88 5.07 26.66 -8.30
CA LEU A 88 4.44 26.34 -7.02
C LEU A 88 4.63 27.50 -6.03
N PRO A 89 3.54 28.09 -5.51
CA PRO A 89 3.63 29.10 -4.46
C PRO A 89 4.01 28.44 -3.12
N ASN A 90 5.07 28.94 -2.48
CA ASN A 90 5.58 28.51 -1.17
C ASN A 90 6.08 27.05 -1.12
N ILE A 91 7.31 26.85 -1.57
CA ILE A 91 8.05 25.59 -1.39
C ILE A 91 8.62 25.57 0.03
N GLU A 92 8.23 24.59 0.84
CA GLU A 92 8.73 24.40 2.20
C GLU A 92 9.32 22.99 2.37
N VAL A 93 10.33 22.85 3.24
CA VAL A 93 10.89 21.54 3.60
C VAL A 93 9.81 20.74 4.33
N GLY A 94 9.61 19.49 3.89
CA GLY A 94 8.55 18.61 4.38
C GLY A 94 7.24 18.70 3.57
N MET A 95 7.14 19.61 2.60
CA MET A 95 5.95 19.69 1.74
C MET A 95 5.89 18.49 0.79
N GLN A 96 4.70 17.91 0.67
CA GLN A 96 4.40 16.81 -0.23
C GLN A 96 3.81 17.34 -1.54
N LEU A 97 4.37 16.91 -2.67
CA LEU A 97 3.97 17.27 -4.02
C LEU A 97 3.48 16.02 -4.74
N GLN A 98 2.32 16.10 -5.38
CA GLN A 98 1.87 15.05 -6.28
C GLN A 98 2.49 15.28 -7.66
N ALA A 99 3.31 14.35 -8.11
CA ALA A 99 3.81 14.30 -9.48
C ALA A 99 3.22 13.12 -10.21
N TYR A 100 3.15 13.23 -11.53
CA TYR A 100 2.76 12.14 -12.40
C TYR A 100 4.00 11.74 -13.20
N ASP A 101 4.36 10.46 -13.13
CA ASP A 101 5.47 9.87 -13.89
C ASP A 101 4.92 8.71 -14.72
N GLU A 102 5.78 8.01 -15.46
CA GLU A 102 5.36 6.94 -16.38
C GLU A 102 4.68 5.76 -15.67
N GLN A 103 4.84 5.67 -14.34
CA GLN A 103 4.25 4.66 -13.46
C GLN A 103 2.98 5.13 -12.73
N GLY A 104 2.51 6.36 -12.99
CA GLY A 104 1.30 6.92 -12.38
C GLY A 104 1.56 8.08 -11.41
N MET A 105 0.59 8.36 -10.54
CA MET A 105 0.68 9.41 -9.54
C MET A 105 1.64 8.99 -8.41
N GLN A 106 2.71 9.76 -8.21
CA GLN A 106 3.66 9.60 -7.11
C GLN A 106 3.62 10.82 -6.19
N ILE A 107 3.80 10.60 -4.90
CA ILE A 107 3.94 11.67 -3.91
C ILE A 107 5.42 11.87 -3.65
N LEU A 108 5.92 13.06 -3.98
CA LEU A 108 7.27 13.53 -3.71
C LEU A 108 7.28 14.34 -2.42
N THR A 109 8.29 14.19 -1.56
CA THR A 109 8.47 15.03 -0.37
C THR A 109 9.72 15.89 -0.52
N ILE A 110 9.62 17.18 -0.24
CA ILE A 110 10.78 18.08 -0.24
C ILE A 110 11.63 17.79 1.01
N VAL A 111 12.84 17.29 0.82
CA VAL A 111 13.76 16.95 1.93
C VAL A 111 14.65 18.14 2.26
N GLU A 112 15.08 18.87 1.25
CA GLU A 112 16.03 19.97 1.41
C GLU A 112 15.81 21.02 0.32
N ILE A 113 15.90 22.29 0.72
CA ILE A 113 15.86 23.44 -0.19
C ILE A 113 17.20 24.14 -0.07
N GLY A 114 18.04 24.01 -1.11
CA GLY A 114 19.26 24.78 -1.26
C GLY A 114 18.99 26.14 -1.92
N ASP A 115 20.05 26.93 -2.09
CA ASP A 115 19.97 28.25 -2.73
C ASP A 115 19.52 28.19 -4.20
N SER A 116 19.94 27.16 -4.94
CA SER A 116 19.64 26.98 -6.38
C SER A 116 18.94 25.64 -6.71
N GLU A 117 19.09 24.64 -5.84
CA GLU A 117 18.66 23.26 -6.07
C GLU A 117 17.71 22.81 -4.96
N ILE A 118 16.71 21.99 -5.31
CA ILE A 118 15.77 21.41 -4.35
C ILE A 118 15.87 19.89 -4.44
N THR A 119 15.99 19.26 -3.28
CA THR A 119 16.06 17.81 -3.14
C THR A 119 14.65 17.27 -2.87
N LEU A 120 14.11 16.53 -3.84
CA LEU A 120 12.84 15.85 -3.76
C LEU A 120 13.05 14.36 -3.53
N ASP A 121 12.27 13.77 -2.65
CA ASP A 121 12.29 12.35 -2.37
C ASP A 121 11.00 11.72 -2.86
N ALA A 122 11.11 10.79 -3.82
CA ALA A 122 9.99 10.06 -4.40
C ALA A 122 9.66 8.76 -3.64
N ASN A 123 10.27 8.51 -2.48
CA ASN A 123 9.97 7.31 -1.72
C ASN A 123 8.61 7.43 -1.01
N HIS A 124 7.98 6.29 -0.79
CA HIS A 124 6.79 6.22 0.06
C HIS A 124 7.11 6.79 1.46
N PRO A 125 6.21 7.55 2.11
CA PRO A 125 6.47 8.14 3.43
C PRO A 125 6.86 7.11 4.51
N LEU A 126 6.46 5.84 4.32
CA LEU A 126 6.78 4.72 5.21
C LEU A 126 7.99 3.88 4.75
N ALA A 127 8.60 4.19 3.60
CA ALA A 127 9.77 3.48 3.10
C ALA A 127 10.99 3.74 3.98
N GLY A 128 11.81 2.71 4.20
CA GLY A 128 13.00 2.79 5.06
C GLY A 128 12.73 2.74 6.58
N GLN A 129 11.47 2.69 7.02
CA GLN A 129 11.13 2.50 8.43
C GLN A 129 10.88 1.02 8.74
N THR A 130 11.35 0.57 9.90
CA THR A 130 10.96 -0.75 10.44
C THR A 130 9.56 -0.64 11.01
N LEU A 131 8.70 -1.56 10.58
CA LEU A 131 7.27 -1.53 10.87
C LEU A 131 6.91 -2.74 11.73
N HIS A 132 6.21 -2.48 12.84
CA HIS A 132 5.70 -3.50 13.73
C HIS A 132 4.19 -3.64 13.50
N PHE A 133 3.80 -4.80 13.00
CA PHE A 133 2.41 -5.16 12.75
C PHE A 133 1.94 -6.06 13.88
N ASP A 134 0.93 -5.62 14.63
CA ASP A 134 0.11 -6.50 15.46
C ASP A 134 -1.04 -7.00 14.59
N VAL A 135 -1.16 -8.32 14.40
CA VAL A 135 -2.12 -8.91 13.48
C VAL A 135 -2.97 -9.96 14.19
N GLU A 136 -4.27 -9.88 13.94
CA GLU A 136 -5.28 -10.78 14.45
C GLU A 136 -6.11 -11.34 13.30
N ILE A 137 -6.03 -12.65 13.09
CA ILE A 137 -6.81 -13.30 12.04
C ILE A 137 -8.25 -13.50 12.51
N VAL A 138 -9.18 -12.84 11.83
CA VAL A 138 -10.63 -12.91 12.13
C VAL A 138 -11.26 -14.09 11.42
N GLU A 139 -10.99 -14.25 10.13
CA GLU A 139 -11.60 -15.27 9.29
C GLU A 139 -10.63 -15.74 8.20
N ILE A 140 -10.76 -17.02 7.81
CA ILE A 140 -10.08 -17.59 6.65
C ILE A 140 -11.12 -18.36 5.86
N ARG A 141 -11.21 -18.08 4.56
CA ARG A 141 -12.04 -18.82 3.61
C ARG A 141 -11.27 -19.12 2.33
N GLU A 142 -11.80 -20.03 1.53
CA GLU A 142 -11.26 -20.32 0.20
C GLU A 142 -11.65 -19.20 -0.76
N ALA A 143 -10.70 -18.74 -1.59
CA ALA A 143 -10.99 -17.76 -2.63
C ALA A 143 -11.79 -18.44 -3.75
N THR A 144 -12.75 -17.71 -4.32
CA THR A 144 -13.43 -18.17 -5.55
C THR A 144 -12.56 -17.89 -6.78
N ASP A 145 -12.74 -18.65 -7.86
CA ASP A 145 -12.02 -18.40 -9.13
C ASP A 145 -12.19 -16.95 -9.62
N GLU A 146 -13.38 -16.36 -9.41
CA GLU A 146 -13.63 -14.95 -9.74
C GLU A 146 -12.75 -13.99 -8.92
N GLU A 147 -12.55 -14.24 -7.63
CA GLU A 147 -11.69 -13.41 -6.77
C GLU A 147 -10.20 -13.57 -7.11
N LEU A 148 -9.80 -14.77 -7.57
CA LEU A 148 -8.44 -15.04 -8.01
C LEU A 148 -8.11 -14.35 -9.34
N GLU A 149 -9.09 -14.24 -10.25
CA GLU A 149 -8.93 -13.57 -11.55
C GLU A 149 -9.08 -12.05 -11.46
N PHE A 150 -9.99 -11.54 -10.64
CA PHE A 150 -10.33 -10.10 -10.59
C PHE A 150 -9.82 -9.37 -9.32
N GLY A 151 -9.21 -10.10 -8.37
CA GLY A 151 -8.83 -9.59 -7.05
C GLY A 151 -10.00 -9.57 -6.06
N LEU A 152 -9.70 -9.49 -4.76
CA LEU A 152 -10.75 -9.51 -3.72
C LEU A 152 -11.70 -8.31 -3.80
N HIS A 153 -11.20 -7.19 -4.32
CA HIS A 153 -11.95 -5.96 -4.59
C HIS A 153 -12.48 -5.92 -6.04
N GLY A 154 -12.72 -7.07 -6.66
CA GLY A 154 -13.42 -7.17 -7.94
C GLY A 154 -14.70 -6.32 -7.92
N CYS A 155 -14.88 -5.49 -8.96
CA CYS A 155 -15.76 -4.32 -8.99
C CYS A 155 -17.06 -4.46 -8.15
N GLY A 156 -17.03 -3.93 -6.91
CA GLY A 156 -18.14 -4.18 -5.97
C GLY A 156 -18.51 -3.03 -5.04
N SER A 157 -17.74 -1.95 -4.94
CA SER A 157 -18.06 -0.90 -3.94
C SER A 157 -17.72 0.55 -4.32
N ASP A 158 -17.38 0.84 -5.57
CA ASP A 158 -17.44 2.23 -6.08
C ASP A 158 -18.04 2.25 -7.49
N CYS A 159 -19.25 1.71 -7.60
CA CYS A 159 -20.21 2.23 -8.58
C CYS A 159 -21.03 3.29 -7.85
N GLY A 160 -20.42 4.45 -7.59
CA GLY A 160 -21.16 5.63 -7.18
C GLY A 160 -22.36 5.81 -8.12
N GLU A 161 -23.51 6.17 -7.55
CA GLU A 161 -24.83 6.25 -8.19
C GLU A 161 -24.92 7.26 -9.35
N THR A 162 -24.22 6.99 -10.44
CA THR A 162 -24.31 7.70 -11.70
C THR A 162 -23.89 6.73 -12.80
N CYS A 163 -24.82 5.83 -13.13
CA CYS A 163 -24.86 5.14 -14.42
C CYS A 163 -25.18 6.18 -15.52
N GLY A 164 -24.20 7.03 -15.81
CA GLY A 164 -24.20 7.85 -17.02
C GLY A 164 -23.87 6.94 -18.19
N ASP A 165 -24.89 6.65 -18.99
CA ASP A 165 -24.87 6.02 -20.31
C ASP A 165 -23.51 6.22 -21.03
N GLY A 166 -22.70 5.15 -21.13
CA GLY A 166 -21.49 5.16 -21.96
C GLY A 166 -20.16 4.75 -21.31
N CYS A 167 -20.12 3.73 -20.45
CA CYS A 167 -18.85 3.04 -20.19
C CYS A 167 -18.67 1.91 -21.22
N GLY A 168 -18.04 2.25 -22.34
CA GLY A 168 -17.59 1.28 -23.32
C GLY A 168 -16.48 0.40 -22.73
N CYS A 169 -16.82 -0.84 -22.40
CA CYS A 169 -15.86 -1.93 -22.19
C CYS A 169 -15.15 -2.21 -23.52
N GLY A 170 -14.05 -1.53 -23.78
CA GLY A 170 -13.15 -1.83 -24.89
C GLY A 170 -12.19 -2.94 -24.48
N GLY A 171 -12.48 -4.19 -24.84
CA GLY A 171 -11.51 -5.28 -24.58
C GLY A 171 -11.93 -6.70 -24.90
N GLY A 172 -12.67 -6.93 -26.00
CA GLY A 172 -12.64 -8.19 -26.77
C GLY A 172 -12.74 -9.53 -26.05
N CYS A 173 -13.96 -10.04 -25.87
CA CYS A 173 -14.20 -11.48 -25.98
C CYS A 173 -13.92 -11.90 -27.43
N SER A 174 -13.00 -12.83 -27.65
CA SER A 174 -12.89 -13.55 -28.93
C SER A 174 -12.82 -15.06 -28.66
N CYS A 175 -13.90 -15.74 -29.06
CA CYS A 175 -13.82 -17.07 -29.66
C CYS A 175 -13.49 -16.92 -31.14
#